data_AF-A0A924WKR0-F1
#
_entry.id   AF-A0A924WKR0-F1
#
_cell.length_a   1.000
_cell.length_b   1.000
_cell.length_c   1.000
_cell.angle_alpha   90.00
_cell.angle_beta   90.00
_cell.angle_gamma   90.00
#
_symmetry.space_group_name_H-M   'P 1'
#
loop_
_entity.id
_entity.type
_entity.pdbx_description
1 polymer ?
#
loop_
_entity_poly.entity_id
_entity_poly.type
_entity_poly.pdbx_seq_one_letter_code
_entity_poly.pdbx_strand_id
1 'polypeptide(L)' 'MEPTVAPPAVTFEINPAQYQHWKLSVDGNVATLAMDVREDAGLRPHDYKLKLNSYDLGVDIELADILQRLRF' A
#
# COMPACT_ATOMS: atom_id res chain seq x y z
N MET A 1 -33.98 -5.67 10.62
CA MET A 1 -33.03 -5.77 9.49
C MET A 1 -32.01 -4.68 9.72
N GLU A 2 -30.81 -5.03 10.18
CA GLU A 2 -29.70 -4.07 10.22
C GLU A 2 -29.34 -3.68 8.78
N PRO A 3 -29.09 -2.39 8.49
CA PRO A 3 -28.67 -1.98 7.16
C PRO A 3 -27.24 -2.51 6.91
N THR A 4 -27.10 -3.38 5.91
CA THR A 4 -25.80 -3.84 5.43
C THR A 4 -25.10 -2.68 4.73
N VAL A 5 -24.15 -2.03 5.41
CA VAL A 5 -23.28 -1.02 4.78
C VAL A 5 -22.35 -1.75 3.82
N ALA A 6 -22.49 -1.47 2.52
CA ALA A 6 -21.56 -2.00 1.53
C ALA A 6 -20.13 -1.51 1.85
N PRO A 7 -19.10 -2.37 1.74
CA PRO A 7 -17.73 -1.95 2.01
C PRO A 7 -17.35 -0.78 1.09
N PRO A 8 -16.54 0.18 1.56
CA PRO A 8 -16.10 1.30 0.75
C PRO A 8 -15.41 0.81 -0.52
N ALA A 9 -15.64 1.52 -1.64
CA ALA A 9 -15.02 1.20 -2.91
C ALA A 9 -13.50 1.37 -2.82
N VAL A 10 -12.76 0.44 -3.41
CA VAL A 10 -11.29 0.49 -3.48
C VAL A 10 -10.88 1.20 -4.77
N THR A 11 -9.96 2.17 -4.66
CA THR A 11 -9.32 2.83 -5.80
C THR A 11 -7.92 2.26 -5.99
N PHE A 12 -7.55 1.92 -7.23
CA PHE A 12 -6.23 1.36 -7.57
C PHE A 12 -5.23 2.43 -8.02
N GLU A 13 -5.68 3.66 -8.27
CA GLU A 13 -4.82 4.79 -8.60
C GLU A 13 -4.23 5.39 -7.32
N ILE A 14 -2.91 5.58 -7.29
CA ILE A 14 -2.20 6.16 -6.14
C ILE A 14 -1.07 7.07 -6.61
N ASN A 15 -0.76 8.10 -5.80
CA ASN A 15 0.38 8.98 -6.02
C ASN A 15 1.55 8.59 -5.10
N PRO A 16 2.83 8.67 -5.54
CA PRO A 16 4.00 8.40 -4.71
C PRO A 16 4.07 9.19 -3.41
N ALA A 17 3.53 10.41 -3.37
CA ALA A 17 3.46 11.22 -2.16
C ALA A 17 2.53 10.62 -1.09
N GLN A 18 1.72 9.62 -1.45
CA GLN A 18 0.74 8.98 -0.58
C GLN A 18 1.18 7.58 -0.11
N TYR A 19 2.34 7.08 -0.54
CA TYR A 19 2.81 5.77 -0.10
C TYR A 19 3.00 5.73 1.43
N GLN A 20 2.54 4.64 2.03
CA GLN A 20 2.63 4.42 3.48
C GLN A 20 3.37 3.13 3.84
N HIS A 21 3.58 2.23 2.88
CA HIS A 21 4.01 0.85 3.16
C HIS A 21 5.37 0.48 2.55
N TRP A 22 5.91 1.34 1.71
CA TRP A 22 7.16 1.09 0.99
C TRP A 22 8.10 2.28 1.06
N LYS A 23 9.39 1.98 1.18
CA LYS A 23 10.48 2.96 1.04
C LYS A 23 11.32 2.62 -0.17
N LEU A 24 11.31 3.50 -1.16
CA LEU A 24 12.16 3.40 -2.34
C LEU A 24 13.44 4.21 -2.14
N SER A 25 14.58 3.59 -2.42
CA SER A 25 15.87 4.27 -2.56
C SER A 25 16.50 3.86 -3.89
N VAL A 26 17.21 4.78 -4.54
CA VAL A 26 17.85 4.54 -5.83
C VAL A 26 19.30 4.99 -5.73
N ASP A 27 20.22 4.06 -5.96
CA ASP A 27 21.66 4.29 -6.02
C ASP A 27 22.19 3.88 -7.39
N GLY A 28 22.39 4.88 -8.26
CA GLY A 28 22.78 4.68 -9.65
C GLY A 28 21.82 3.74 -10.38
N ASN A 29 22.30 2.54 -10.72
CA ASN A 29 21.55 1.53 -11.46
C ASN A 29 20.78 0.54 -10.56
N VAL A 30 20.80 0.74 -9.25
CA VAL A 30 20.17 -0.17 -8.28
C VAL A 30 19.06 0.56 -7.55
N ALA A 31 17.81 0.14 -7.79
CA ALA A 31 16.68 0.52 -6.97
C ALA A 31 16.47 -0.51 -5.85
N THR A 32 16.47 -0.05 -4.60
CA THR A 32 16.14 -0.85 -3.42
C THR A 32 14.76 -0.44 -2.92
N LEU A 33 13.84 -1.40 -2.94
CA LEU A 33 12.49 -1.25 -2.40
C LEU A 33 12.39 -2.01 -1.07
N ALA A 34 12.34 -1.27 0.04
CA ALA A 34 12.23 -1.83 1.38
C ALA A 34 10.77 -1.85 1.84
N MET A 35 10.32 -3.01 2.33
CA MET A 35 9.01 -3.17 2.95
C MET A 35 9.01 -2.51 4.33
N ASP A 36 8.11 -1.56 4.54
CA ASP A 36 7.99 -0.79 5.76
C ASP A 36 6.51 -0.50 6.02
N VAL A 37 5.74 -1.57 6.26
CA VAL A 37 4.28 -1.48 6.34
C VAL A 37 3.87 -0.73 7.59
N ARG A 38 3.17 0.39 7.39
CA ARG A 38 2.49 1.08 8.48
C ARG A 38 1.31 0.26 9.00
N GLU A 39 1.42 -0.22 10.25
CA GLU A 39 0.45 -1.12 10.88
C GLU A 39 -0.99 -0.55 10.93
N ASP A 40 -1.13 0.76 11.09
CA ASP A 40 -2.41 1.46 11.26
C ASP A 40 -3.00 2.04 9.95
N ALA A 41 -2.40 1.71 8.80
CA ALA A 41 -2.78 2.26 7.50
C ALA A 41 -3.32 1.21 6.51
N GLY A 42 -3.92 0.13 7.00
CA GLY A 42 -4.62 -0.81 6.13
C GLY A 42 -5.85 -0.19 5.46
N LEU A 43 -6.35 -0.82 4.40
CA LEU A 43 -7.53 -0.37 3.65
C LEU A 43 -8.80 -0.30 4.52
N ARG A 44 -8.86 -1.10 5.59
CA ARG A 44 -9.95 -1.09 6.57
C ARG A 44 -9.36 -0.97 7.97
N PRO A 45 -8.96 0.23 8.39
CA PRO A 45 -8.19 0.44 9.62
C PRO A 45 -8.98 0.11 10.89
N HIS A 46 -10.32 0.06 10.82
CA HIS A 46 -11.17 -0.35 11.93
C HIS A 46 -11.33 -1.87 12.07
N ASP A 47 -11.00 -2.64 11.02
CA ASP A 47 -11.25 -4.08 10.97
C ASP A 47 -9.99 -4.89 11.36
N TYR A 48 -8.81 -4.41 10.97
CA TYR A 48 -7.53 -5.11 11.21
C TYR A 48 -6.34 -4.17 11.25
N LYS A 49 -5.20 -4.68 11.76
CA LYS A 49 -3.89 -4.04 11.73
C LYS A 49 -2.89 -4.85 10.91
N LEU A 50 -1.98 -4.16 10.23
CA LEU A 50 -0.95 -4.75 9.39
C LEU A 50 0.34 -5.04 10.18
N LYS A 51 0.28 -5.94 11.16
CA LYS A 51 1.39 -6.23 12.07
C LYS A 51 2.53 -7.00 11.40
N LEU A 52 3.76 -6.69 11.81
CA LEU A 52 4.96 -7.44 11.40
C LEU A 52 5.11 -7.56 9.88
N ASN A 53 4.85 -6.46 9.15
CA ASN A 53 4.84 -6.45 7.68
C ASN A 53 3.83 -7.45 7.06
N SER A 54 2.73 -7.76 7.75
CA SER A 54 1.57 -8.30 7.07
C SER A 54 1.00 -7.26 6.10
N TYR A 55 0.27 -7.72 5.09
CA TYR A 55 -0.16 -6.84 4.00
C TYR A 55 -1.60 -7.13 3.60
N ASP A 56 -2.23 -6.12 3.01
CA ASP A 56 -3.53 -6.19 2.38
C ASP A 56 -3.41 -5.69 0.93
N LEU A 57 -4.55 -5.51 0.26
CA LEU A 57 -4.59 -5.01 -1.10
C LEU A 57 -4.00 -3.59 -1.26
N GLY A 58 -4.03 -2.74 -0.23
CA GLY A 58 -3.48 -1.39 -0.29
C GLY A 58 -1.96 -1.39 -0.42
N VAL A 59 -1.30 -2.27 0.33
CA VAL A 59 0.16 -2.49 0.23
C VAL A 59 0.55 -2.95 -1.18
N ASP A 60 -0.24 -3.83 -1.79
CA ASP A 60 0.00 -4.32 -3.15
C ASP A 60 -0.27 -3.27 -4.24
N ILE A 61 -1.25 -2.38 -4.03
CA ILE A 61 -1.51 -1.24 -4.93
C ILE A 61 -0.28 -0.32 -4.99
N GLU A 62 0.32 0.01 -3.85
CA GLU A 62 1.56 0.80 -3.81
C GLU A 62 2.70 0.09 -4.53
N LEU A 63 2.90 -1.22 -4.25
CA LEU A 63 3.95 -2.01 -4.89
C LEU A 63 3.80 -2.01 -6.41
N ALA A 64 2.58 -2.21 -6.93
CA ALA A 64 2.30 -2.21 -8.35
C ALA A 64 2.63 -0.85 -9.00
N ASP A 65 2.24 0.27 -8.38
CA ASP A 65 2.53 1.61 -8.88
C ASP A 65 4.05 1.91 -8.86
N ILE A 66 4.76 1.51 -7.80
CA ILE A 66 6.22 1.66 -7.71
C ILE A 66 6.93 0.89 -8.83
N LEU A 67 6.56 -0.38 -9.04
CA LEU A 67 7.17 -1.20 -10.08
C LEU A 67 6.87 -0.65 -11.48
N GLN A 68 5.68 -0.10 -11.70
CA GLN A 68 5.33 0.52 -12.97
C GLN A 68 6.21 1.74 -13.27
N ARG A 69 6.50 2.58 -12.26
CA ARG A 69 7.38 3.75 -12.37
C ARG A 69 8.86 3.43 -12.49
N LEU A 70 9.30 2.31 -11.91
CA LEU A 70 10.68 1.85 -12.09
C LEU A 70 10.92 1.29 -13.50
N ARG A 71 9.85 0.83 -14.18
CA ARG A 71 9.93 0.29 -15.54
C ARG A 71 9.92 1.36 -16.63
N PHE A 72 9.18 2.46 -16.43
CA PHE A 72 8.87 3.46 -17.47
C PHE A 72 9.03 4.88 -16.94
#